data_AF-A0A3R9ETI9-F1
#
_entry.id   AF-A0A3R9ETI9-F1
#
_cell.length_a   1.000
_cell.length_b   1.000
_cell.length_c   1.000
_cell.angle_alpha   90.00
_cell.angle_beta   90.00
_cell.angle_gamma   90.00
#
_symmetry.space_group_name_H-M   'P 1'
#
loop_
_entity.id
_entity.type
_entity.pdbx_description
1 polymer ?
#
loop_
_entity_poly.entity_id
_entity_poly.type
_entity_poly.pdbx_seq_one_letter_code
_entity_poly.pdbx_strand_id
1 'polypeptide(L)'
;MEGEIYDGIPIERLPLEEVFDPRRLIGRDPSSRTGEAVRVVGYSTGMGRLLVVVLVPDRHPPDGIWHVATAWPADKRVRQAYRGLREV
;
A
#
# COMPACT_ATOMS: atom_id res chain seq x y z
N MET A 1 -18.72 9.31 -9.09
CA MET A 1 -17.60 8.36 -8.96
C MET A 1 -17.71 7.84 -7.54
N GLU A 2 -18.23 6.63 -7.32
CA GLU A 2 -18.24 6.03 -5.98
C GLU A 2 -16.78 5.76 -5.61
N GLY A 3 -16.26 6.49 -4.63
CA GLY A 3 -14.90 6.26 -4.11
C GLY A 3 -14.85 4.87 -3.49
N GLU A 4 -13.77 4.14 -3.76
CA GLU A 4 -13.60 2.82 -3.15
C GLU A 4 -13.51 2.96 -1.63
N ILE A 5 -14.10 2.01 -0.90
CA ILE A 5 -14.21 2.06 0.56
C ILE A 5 -13.49 0.85 1.17
N TYR A 6 -12.60 1.11 2.12
CA TYR A 6 -11.92 0.10 2.92
C TYR A 6 -12.33 0.23 4.40
N ASP A 7 -12.93 -0.82 4.97
CA ASP A 7 -13.33 -0.87 6.39
C ASP A 7 -14.23 0.32 6.80
N GLY A 8 -15.10 0.74 5.88
CA GLY A 8 -15.97 1.91 6.05
C GLY A 8 -15.30 3.27 5.80
N ILE A 9 -14.02 3.29 5.43
CA ILE A 9 -13.25 4.52 5.16
C ILE A 9 -12.96 4.65 3.66
N PRO A 10 -13.29 5.79 3.02
CA PRO A 10 -12.92 6.05 1.64
C PRO A 10 -11.40 5.94 1.41
N ILE A 11 -10.99 5.31 0.33
CA ILE A 11 -9.58 5.04 0.02
C ILE A 11 -8.77 6.34 -0.10
N GLU A 12 -9.36 7.42 -0.61
CA GLU A 12 -8.73 8.74 -0.69
C GLU A 12 -8.50 9.39 0.69
N ARG A 13 -9.15 8.86 1.74
CA ARG A 13 -8.96 9.25 3.13
C ARG A 13 -8.04 8.31 3.89
N LEU A 14 -7.59 7.22 3.26
CA LEU A 14 -6.48 6.47 3.83
C LEU A 14 -5.29 7.41 3.86
N PRO A 15 -4.56 7.45 4.98
CA PRO A 15 -3.33 8.19 4.96
C PRO A 15 -2.43 7.60 3.87
N LEU A 16 -1.63 8.45 3.24
CA LEU A 16 -0.55 7.99 2.36
C LEU A 16 0.76 7.89 3.16
N GLU A 17 0.74 8.16 4.46
CA GLU A 17 1.93 8.14 5.33
C GLU A 17 2.59 6.76 5.41
N GLU A 18 1.87 5.68 5.15
CA GLU A 18 2.34 4.31 5.01
C GLU A 18 3.22 4.17 3.76
N VAL A 19 2.91 4.92 2.70
CA VAL A 19 3.76 5.06 1.51
C VAL A 19 4.99 5.91 1.80
N PHE A 20 4.92 6.78 2.80
CA PHE A 20 6.06 7.56 3.29
C PHE A 20 6.74 6.94 4.50
N ASP A 21 6.27 5.78 4.98
CA ASP A 21 6.85 5.10 6.13
C ASP A 21 8.32 4.80 5.78
N PRO A 22 9.28 5.27 6.59
CA PRO A 22 10.69 5.05 6.34
C PRO A 22 11.07 3.57 6.34
N ARG A 23 10.23 2.70 6.93
CA ARG A 23 10.42 1.25 7.01
C ARG A 23 9.54 0.48 6.04
N ARG A 24 8.88 1.17 5.11
CA ARG A 24 7.95 0.51 4.19
C ARG A 24 8.64 -0.58 3.38
N LEU A 25 7.91 -1.65 3.11
CA LEU A 25 8.29 -2.62 2.09
C LEU A 25 7.64 -2.24 0.77
N ILE A 26 8.39 -2.30 -0.32
CA ILE A 26 7.86 -2.08 -1.67
C ILE A 26 8.21 -3.28 -2.54
N GLY A 27 7.24 -3.77 -3.29
CA GLY A 27 7.44 -4.81 -4.28
C GLY A 27 6.44 -4.71 -5.42
N ARG A 28 6.67 -5.45 -6.50
CA ARG A 28 5.64 -5.58 -7.55
C ARG A 28 4.42 -6.30 -6.97
N ASP A 29 3.24 -5.84 -7.37
CA ASP A 29 2.01 -6.53 -7.04
C ASP A 29 1.96 -7.84 -7.86
N PRO A 30 1.94 -9.02 -7.20
CA PRO A 30 1.97 -10.31 -7.91
C PRO A 30 0.68 -10.60 -8.69
N SER A 31 -0.41 -9.88 -8.42
CA SER A 31 -1.66 -9.95 -9.18
C SER A 31 -1.69 -9.01 -10.38
N SER A 32 -0.66 -8.17 -10.57
CA SER A 32 -0.60 -7.21 -11.67
C SER A 32 -0.37 -7.93 -13.00
N ARG A 33 -1.34 -7.82 -13.92
CA ARG A 33 -1.21 -8.40 -15.27
C ARG A 33 -0.22 -7.63 -16.14
N THR A 34 -0.15 -6.31 -15.98
CA THR A 34 0.80 -5.45 -16.71
C THR A 34 2.18 -5.45 -16.08
N GLY A 35 2.30 -5.87 -14.81
CA GLY A 35 3.53 -5.85 -14.03
C GLY A 35 3.89 -4.46 -13.49
N GLU A 36 3.02 -3.47 -13.68
CA GLU A 36 3.26 -2.07 -13.31
C GLU A 36 2.72 -1.71 -11.94
N ALA A 37 1.75 -2.46 -11.42
CA ALA A 37 1.22 -2.21 -10.08
C ALA A 37 2.26 -2.62 -9.02
N VAL A 38 2.34 -1.83 -7.95
CA VAL A 38 3.24 -2.07 -6.82
C VAL A 38 2.44 -2.23 -5.54
N ARG A 39 2.91 -3.09 -4.64
CA ARG A 39 2.44 -3.18 -3.25
C ARG A 39 3.41 -2.44 -2.36
N VAL A 40 2.84 -1.59 -1.51
CA VAL A 40 3.53 -0.94 -0.41
C VAL A 40 2.98 -1.48 0.91
N VAL A 41 3.85 -1.84 1.83
CA VAL A 41 3.48 -2.20 3.20
C VAL A 41 4.07 -1.17 4.13
N GLY A 42 3.23 -0.45 4.86
CA GLY A 42 3.68 0.60 5.78
C GLY A 42 2.78 0.72 7.00
N TYR A 43 3.30 1.34 8.05
CA TYR A 43 2.59 1.58 9.28
C TYR A 43 1.76 2.86 9.21
N SER A 44 0.46 2.70 9.43
CA SER A 44 -0.50 3.80 9.53
C SER A 44 -0.50 4.35 10.94
N THR A 45 -0.14 5.62 11.12
CA THR A 45 -0.28 6.26 12.43
C THR A 45 -1.73 6.58 12.72
N GLY A 46 -2.47 7.06 11.71
CA GLY A 46 -3.90 7.37 11.83
C GLY A 46 -4.76 6.15 12.17
N MET A 47 -4.43 4.96 11.63
CA MET A 47 -5.15 3.72 11.91
C MET A 47 -4.48 2.82 12.95
N GLY A 48 -3.28 3.17 13.43
CA GLY A 48 -2.52 2.39 14.40
C GLY A 48 -2.13 0.98 13.94
N ARG A 49 -2.11 0.68 12.63
CA ARG A 49 -1.91 -0.68 12.08
C ARG A 49 -1.10 -0.67 10.78
N LEU A 50 -0.50 -1.81 10.46
CA LEU A 50 0.16 -2.02 9.16
C LEU A 50 -0.88 -2.21 8.06
N LEU A 51 -0.74 -1.47 6.98
CA LEU A 51 -1.55 -1.61 5.77
C LEU A 51 -0.70 -2.15 4.62
N VAL A 52 -1.34 -2.91 3.74
CA VAL A 52 -0.87 -3.22 2.40
C VAL A 52 -1.67 -2.34 1.44
N VAL A 53 -0.98 -1.55 0.64
CA VAL A 53 -1.56 -0.60 -0.31
C VAL A 53 -1.10 -1.00 -1.70
N VAL A 54 -2.03 -1.17 -2.64
CA VAL A 54 -1.71 -1.37 -4.05
C VAL A 54 -1.76 -0.04 -4.76
N LEU A 55 -0.64 0.34 -5.39
CA LEU A 55 -0.55 1.51 -6.23
C LEU A 55 -0.51 1.07 -7.69
N VAL A 56 -1.30 1.74 -8.52
CA VAL A 56 -1.28 1.60 -9.98
C VAL A 56 -0.85 2.93 -10.59
N PRO A 57 -0.09 2.91 -11.70
CA PRO A 57 0.21 4.15 -12.41
C PRO A 57 -1.08 4.71 -13.02
N ASP A 58 -1.22 6.03 -13.05
CA ASP A 58 -2.37 6.70 -13.69
C ASP A 58 -2.42 6.41 -15.20
N ARG A 59 -1.25 6.30 -15.82
CA ARG A 59 -1.09 6.11 -17.26
C ARG A 59 0.03 5.14 -17.59
N HIS A 60 -0.04 4.62 -18.82
CA HIS A 60 1.02 3.84 -19.44
C HIS A 60 1.65 4.64 -20.59
N PRO A 61 2.99 4.78 -20.65
CA PRO A 61 3.96 4.35 -19.63
C PRO A 61 3.85 5.16 -18.33
N PRO A 62 4.31 4.64 -17.17
CA PRO A 62 4.26 5.35 -15.90
C PRO A 62 5.03 6.67 -15.95
N ASP A 63 4.37 7.75 -15.59
CA ASP A 63 4.92 9.12 -15.58
C ASP A 63 5.29 9.60 -14.16
N GLY A 64 5.15 8.72 -13.17
CA GLY A 64 5.38 9.02 -11.76
C GLY A 64 4.11 9.41 -10.98
N ILE A 65 2.95 9.50 -11.62
CA ILE A 65 1.66 9.66 -10.93
C ILE A 65 1.09 8.27 -10.62
N TRP A 66 0.74 8.07 -9.34
CA TRP A 66 0.24 6.81 -8.81
C TRP A 66 -1.06 7.03 -8.05
N HIS A 67 -2.00 6.11 -8.21
CA HIS A 67 -3.26 6.08 -7.47
C HIS A 67 -3.33 4.83 -6.61
N VAL A 68 -3.96 4.95 -5.45
CA VAL A 68 -4.30 3.79 -4.63
C VAL A 68 -5.44 3.05 -5.31
N ALA A 69 -5.17 1.81 -5.74
CA ALA A 69 -6.17 0.94 -6.33
C ALA A 69 -6.92 0.10 -5.31
N THR A 70 -6.33 -0.12 -4.12
CA THR A 70 -6.97 -0.80 -2.99
C THR A 70 -6.01 -0.79 -1.80
N ALA A 71 -6.53 -0.96 -0.59
CA ALA A 71 -5.74 -1.16 0.61
C ALA A 71 -6.43 -2.14 1.58
N TRP A 72 -5.64 -2.82 2.40
CA TRP A 72 -6.13 -3.75 3.42
C TRP A 72 -5.12 -3.91 4.58
N PRO A 73 -5.52 -4.44 5.76
CA PRO A 73 -4.60 -4.68 6.84
C PRO A 73 -3.61 -5.77 6.46
N ALA A 74 -2.35 -5.56 6.84
CA ALA A 74 -1.35 -6.61 6.75
C ALA A 74 -1.78 -7.84 7.56
N ASP A 75 -1.63 -9.02 6.96
CA ASP A 75 -1.79 -10.30 7.64
C ASP A 75 -0.57 -10.61 8.55
N LYS A 76 -0.61 -11.75 9.25
CA LYS A 76 0.48 -12.15 10.16
C LYS A 76 1.83 -12.27 9.44
N ARG A 77 1.86 -12.79 8.22
CA ARG A 77 3.10 -13.04 7.46
C ARG A 77 3.73 -11.71 7.03
N VAL A 78 2.92 -10.80 6.50
CA VAL A 78 3.37 -9.45 6.11
C VAL A 78 3.85 -8.68 7.33
N ARG A 79 3.13 -8.74 8.46
CA ARG A 79 3.58 -8.13 9.72
C ARG A 79 4.92 -8.69 10.19
N GLN A 80 5.14 -9.99 10.06
CA GLN A 80 6.42 -10.61 10.42
C GLN A 80 7.55 -10.13 9.51
N ALA A 81 7.33 -10.06 8.19
CA ALA A 81 8.31 -9.53 7.24
C ALA A 81 8.67 -8.07 7.56
N TYR A 82 7.67 -7.23 7.81
CA TYR A 82 7.88 -5.83 8.19
C TYR A 82 8.65 -5.69 9.51
N ARG A 83 8.35 -6.53 10.51
CA ARG A 83 9.10 -6.55 11.78
C ARG A 83 10.52 -7.07 11.64
N GLY A 84 10.77 -7.99 10.71
CA GLY A 84 12.10 -8.54 10.43
C GLY A 84 13.12 -7.49 9.97
N LEU A 85 12.68 -6.34 9.47
CA LEU A 85 13.54 -5.17 9.21
C LEU A 85 14.13 -4.53 10.49
N ARG A 86 13.72 -4.96 11.70
CA ARG A 86 14.31 -4.48 12.97
C ARG A 86 15.60 -5.18 13.39
N GLU A 87 15.97 -6.30 12.75
CA GLU A 87 17.16 -7.07 13.14
C GLU A 87 18.25 -7.01 12.06
N VAL A 88 18.99 -5.89 12.07
CA VAL A 88 20.42 -5.81 11.69
C VAL A 88 21.09 -4.72 12.50
#